data_AF-A0A163EU16-F1
#
_entry.id   AF-A0A163EU16-F1
#
_cell.length_a   1.000
_cell.length_b   1.000
_cell.length_c   1.000
_cell.angle_alpha   90.00
_cell.angle_beta   90.00
_cell.angle_gamma   90.00
#
_symmetry.space_group_name_H-M   'P 1'
#
loop_
_entity.id
_entity.type
_entity.pdbx_description
1 polymer ?
#
loop_
_entity_poly.entity_id
_entity_poly.type
_entity_poly.pdbx_seq_one_letter_code
_entity_poly.pdbx_strand_id
1 'polypeptide(L)'
;MNGKKNFNGVINFEGMKIPHLPQYRTELILQYQGDNFSTIFSGFRVIDEKGRVVPDIYTYGGIYINDDFTQFTITVFIDGDSQTWSSSDGLMITAPAKDRVEASNLSRKLMSRLGITLNN
;
A
#
# COMPACT_ATOMS: atom_id res chain seq x y z
N MET A 1 25.94 -0.45 -8.93
CA MET A 1 24.49 -0.71 -9.09
C MET A 1 24.29 -2.21 -9.22
N ASN A 2 23.41 -2.79 -8.41
CA ASN A 2 23.21 -4.22 -8.20
C ASN A 2 22.10 -4.83 -9.10
N GLY A 3 21.71 -4.16 -10.19
CA GLY A 3 20.78 -4.69 -11.20
C GLY A 3 19.32 -4.84 -10.77
N LYS A 4 18.99 -4.64 -9.49
CA LYS A 4 17.61 -4.62 -8.98
C LYS A 4 16.88 -3.38 -9.48
N LYS A 5 15.67 -3.56 -10.04
CA LYS A 5 14.80 -2.46 -10.43
C LYS A 5 14.28 -1.77 -9.17
N ASN A 6 14.45 -0.47 -9.10
CA ASN A 6 13.92 0.36 -8.03
C ASN A 6 12.90 1.33 -8.61
N PHE A 7 11.87 1.65 -7.83
CA PHE A 7 10.89 2.68 -8.17
C PHE A 7 10.68 3.58 -6.96
N ASN A 8 10.80 4.88 -7.18
CA ASN A 8 10.43 5.90 -6.20
C ASN A 8 9.49 6.87 -6.90
N GLY A 9 8.26 6.96 -6.42
CA GLY A 9 7.24 7.77 -7.05
C GLY A 9 6.11 8.12 -6.11
N VAL A 10 5.27 9.04 -6.60
CA VAL A 10 4.08 9.52 -5.92
C VAL A 10 2.86 8.78 -6.48
N ILE A 11 2.00 8.32 -5.60
CA ILE A 11 0.67 7.79 -5.93
C ILE A 11 -0.35 8.89 -5.62
N ASN A 12 -1.11 9.26 -6.65
CA ASN A 12 -2.23 10.19 -6.55
C ASN A 12 -3.54 9.40 -6.61
N PHE A 13 -4.46 9.71 -5.70
CA PHE A 13 -5.82 9.16 -5.72
C PHE A 13 -6.78 10.22 -6.22
N GLU A 14 -7.41 9.97 -7.35
CA GLU A 14 -8.46 10.82 -7.89
C GLU A 14 -9.83 10.37 -7.35
N GLY A 15 -10.68 11.33 -6.97
CA GLY A 15 -12.06 11.04 -6.54
C GLY A 15 -12.24 10.54 -5.10
N MET A 16 -11.17 10.30 -4.34
CA MET A 16 -11.25 9.95 -2.91
C MET A 16 -10.38 10.85 -2.05
N LYS A 17 -10.93 11.33 -0.92
CA LYS A 17 -10.13 11.94 0.15
C LYS A 17 -9.53 10.82 1.00
N ILE A 18 -8.20 10.78 1.06
CA ILE A 18 -7.50 9.88 1.97
C ILE A 18 -7.69 10.44 3.39
N PRO A 19 -8.22 9.66 4.34
CA PRO A 19 -8.36 10.11 5.72
C PRO A 19 -6.98 10.41 6.33
N HIS A 20 -6.93 11.38 7.25
CA HIS A 20 -5.78 11.70 8.11
C HIS A 20 -4.58 12.34 7.42
N LEU A 21 -4.66 12.65 6.12
CA LEU A 21 -3.69 13.52 5.49
C LEU A 21 -4.03 15.00 5.68
N PRO A 22 -3.06 15.89 5.97
CA PRO A 22 -3.27 17.32 5.99
C PRO A 22 -3.82 17.82 4.65
N GLN A 23 -4.71 18.83 4.65
CA GLN A 23 -5.37 19.31 3.42
C GLN A 23 -4.40 19.76 2.30
N TYR A 24 -3.17 20.12 2.66
CA TYR A 24 -2.12 20.55 1.72
C TYR A 24 -1.22 19.41 1.22
N ARG A 25 -1.45 18.16 1.64
CA ARG A 25 -0.72 16.98 1.17
C ARG A 25 -1.67 15.81 0.94
N THR A 26 -1.76 15.35 -0.30
CA THR A 26 -2.50 14.13 -0.66
C THR A 26 -1.59 13.06 -1.26
N GLU A 27 -0.29 13.32 -1.29
CA GLU A 27 0.71 12.47 -1.94
C GLU A 27 1.07 11.30 -1.04
N LEU A 28 0.88 10.08 -1.57
CA LEU A 28 1.45 8.88 -0.99
C LEU A 28 2.74 8.52 -1.73
N ILE A 29 3.74 8.09 -0.98
CA ILE A 29 5.04 7.70 -1.48
C ILE A 29 5.09 6.17 -1.60
N LEU A 30 5.59 5.69 -2.73
CA LEU A 30 5.94 4.30 -2.95
C LEU A 30 7.45 4.18 -3.16
N GLN A 31 8.13 3.46 -2.25
CA GLN A 31 9.57 3.21 -2.30
C GLN A 31 9.88 1.73 -2.52
N TYR A 32 9.90 1.31 -3.77
CA TYR A 32 10.23 -0.07 -4.15
C TYR A 32 11.73 -0.28 -4.33
N GLN A 33 12.29 -1.28 -3.64
CA GLN A 33 13.73 -1.59 -3.62
C GLN A 33 14.08 -2.97 -4.21
N GLY A 34 13.16 -3.57 -4.97
CA GLY A 34 13.43 -4.82 -5.70
C GLY A 34 13.03 -6.11 -4.99
N ASP A 35 12.30 -6.03 -3.88
CA ASP A 35 11.93 -7.19 -3.06
C ASP A 35 10.44 -7.60 -3.21
N ASN A 36 9.83 -7.28 -4.35
CA ASN A 36 8.41 -7.55 -4.70
C ASN A 36 7.36 -7.04 -3.69
N PHE A 37 7.79 -6.25 -2.70
CA PHE A 37 6.97 -5.64 -1.68
C PHE A 37 7.46 -4.22 -1.36
N SER A 38 6.53 -3.34 -0.98
CA SER A 38 6.81 -2.03 -0.40
C SER A 38 5.64 -1.56 0.45
N THR A 39 5.87 -0.57 1.31
CA THR A 39 4.82 0.19 1.99
C THR A 39 4.42 1.41 1.17
N ILE A 40 3.14 1.76 1.20
CA ILE A 40 2.58 3.02 0.69
C ILE A 40 2.25 3.90 1.89
N PHE A 41 2.87 5.08 1.98
CA PHE A 41 2.75 5.95 3.15
C PHE A 41 2.89 7.43 2.79
N SER A 42 2.50 8.31 3.71
CA SER A 42 2.83 9.73 3.67
C SER A 42 3.44 10.15 5.00
N GLY A 43 4.65 10.70 4.96
CA GLY A 43 5.28 11.32 6.13
C GLY A 43 5.00 12.81 6.17
N PHE A 44 4.58 13.33 7.32
CA PHE A 44 4.33 14.76 7.53
C PHE A 44 4.75 15.19 8.93
N ARG A 45 4.47 16.44 9.28
CA ARG A 45 4.76 17.00 10.60
C ARG A 45 3.46 17.47 11.23
N VAL A 46 3.31 17.20 12.52
CA VAL A 46 2.20 17.66 13.35
C VAL A 46 2.73 18.49 14.51
N ILE A 47 1.86 19.27 15.13
CA ILE A 47 2.16 19.98 16.38
C ILE A 47 1.59 19.13 17.51
N ASP A 48 2.44 18.69 18.43
CA ASP A 48 1.99 17.93 19.60
C ASP A 48 1.32 18.82 20.65
N GLU A 49 0.79 18.20 21.71
CA GLU A 49 0.12 18.90 22.82
C GLU A 49 1.02 19.92 23.54
N LYS A 50 2.34 19.83 23.38
CA LYS A 50 3.34 20.74 23.96
C LYS A 50 3.76 21.85 23.00
N GLY A 51 3.10 21.96 21.84
CA GLY A 51 3.41 22.96 20.82
C GLY A 51 4.67 22.64 20.00
N ARG A 52 5.18 21.41 20.05
CA ARG A 52 6.41 21.02 19.34
C ARG A 52 6.06 20.44 17.98
N VAL A 53 6.87 20.76 16.98
CA VAL A 53 6.78 20.14 15.65
C VAL A 53 7.42 18.74 15.71
N VAL A 54 6.61 17.71 15.53
CA VAL A 54 7.03 16.29 15.56
C VAL A 54 6.68 15.59 14.24
N PRO A 55 7.46 14.58 13.82
CA PRO A 55 7.12 13.79 12.65
C PRO A 55 5.90 12.90 12.92
N ASP A 56 5.10 12.69 11.89
CA ASP A 56 3.97 11.75 11.88
C ASP A 56 3.92 11.02 10.53
N ILE A 57 3.27 9.87 10.51
CA ILE A 57 3.19 9.01 9.33
C ILE A 57 1.79 8.43 9.19
N TYR A 58 1.20 8.63 8.02
CA TYR A 58 0.02 7.89 7.60
C TYR A 58 0.44 6.72 6.72
N THR A 59 0.03 5.51 7.09
CA THR A 59 0.28 4.31 6.29
C THR A 59 -1.01 3.87 5.62
N TYR A 60 -1.03 3.90 4.29
CA TYR A 60 -2.19 3.48 3.52
C TYR A 60 -2.26 1.95 3.38
N GLY A 61 -1.09 1.30 3.28
CA GLY A 61 -1.06 -0.13 3.06
C GLY A 61 0.29 -0.67 2.59
N GLY A 62 0.29 -1.98 2.30
CA GLY A 62 1.39 -2.67 1.63
C GLY A 62 1.05 -2.96 0.18
N ILE A 63 2.03 -2.88 -0.72
CA ILE A 63 1.89 -3.27 -2.12
C ILE A 63 2.80 -4.45 -2.42
N TYR A 64 2.22 -5.45 -3.09
CA TYR A 64 2.89 -6.62 -3.63
C TYR A 64 2.92 -6.46 -5.15
N ILE A 65 4.09 -6.56 -5.76
CA ILE A 65 4.28 -6.23 -7.17
C ILE A 65 5.24 -7.21 -7.84
N ASN A 66 4.98 -7.54 -9.10
CA ASN A 66 5.88 -8.38 -9.88
C ASN A 66 7.07 -7.60 -10.47
N ASP A 67 8.07 -8.30 -10.99
CA ASP A 67 9.37 -7.73 -11.41
C ASP A 67 9.29 -6.77 -12.61
N ASP A 68 8.20 -6.79 -13.36
CA ASP A 68 7.96 -5.92 -14.51
C ASP A 68 6.89 -4.86 -14.25
N PHE A 69 6.38 -4.75 -13.02
CA PHE A 69 5.38 -3.76 -12.59
C PHE A 69 4.03 -3.84 -13.32
N THR A 70 3.76 -4.93 -14.04
CA THR A 70 2.49 -5.12 -14.76
C THR A 70 1.37 -5.69 -13.89
N GLN A 71 1.70 -6.24 -12.72
CA GLN A 71 0.76 -6.86 -11.80
C GLN A 71 1.02 -6.38 -10.37
N PHE A 72 -0.02 -5.92 -9.69
CA PHE A 72 0.09 -5.55 -8.28
C PHE A 72 -1.18 -5.84 -7.48
N THR A 73 -0.97 -5.97 -6.17
CA THR A 73 -2.01 -6.02 -5.13
C THR A 73 -1.63 -5.07 -4.02
N ILE A 74 -2.54 -4.17 -3.62
CA ILE A 74 -2.41 -3.30 -2.46
C ILE A 74 -3.33 -3.83 -1.37
N THR A 75 -2.79 -4.13 -0.19
CA THR A 75 -3.57 -4.35 1.02
C THR A 75 -3.80 -3.01 1.70
N VAL A 76 -5.05 -2.57 1.79
CA VAL A 76 -5.42 -1.28 2.39
C VAL A 76 -5.54 -1.44 3.90
N PHE A 77 -4.90 -0.56 4.67
CA PHE A 77 -5.03 -0.52 6.12
C PHE A 77 -6.13 0.46 6.51
N ILE A 78 -7.05 0.01 7.37
CA ILE A 78 -8.08 0.87 7.97
C ILE A 78 -7.51 1.37 9.29
N ASP A 79 -7.53 2.69 9.47
CA ASP A 79 -7.04 3.30 10.69
C ASP A 79 -7.89 2.90 11.90
N GLY A 80 -7.24 2.53 13.00
CA GLY A 80 -7.87 2.03 14.22
C GLY A 80 -8.40 0.59 14.18
N ASP A 81 -8.24 -0.12 13.05
CA ASP A 81 -8.64 -1.53 12.93
C ASP A 81 -7.41 -2.44 12.91
N SER A 82 -7.34 -3.37 13.86
CA SER A 82 -6.30 -4.40 13.93
C SER A 82 -6.58 -5.60 13.02
N GLN A 83 -7.69 -5.57 12.27
CA GLN A 83 -8.05 -6.67 11.36
C GLN A 83 -6.93 -6.93 10.36
N THR A 84 -6.33 -8.11 10.52
CA THR A 84 -5.40 -8.65 9.55
C THR A 84 -6.24 -9.21 8.41
N TRP A 85 -6.02 -8.64 7.23
CA TRP A 85 -6.59 -8.97 5.91
C TRP A 85 -7.28 -10.35 5.76
N SER A 86 -8.42 -10.37 5.04
CA SER A 86 -9.00 -11.58 4.43
C SER A 86 -9.53 -11.32 3.01
N SER A 87 -9.77 -12.40 2.26
CA SER A 87 -10.35 -12.32 0.90
C SER A 87 -11.81 -11.85 0.88
N SER A 88 -12.51 -11.89 2.03
CA SER A 88 -13.91 -11.48 2.15
C SER A 88 -14.09 -9.98 2.34
N ASP A 89 -13.12 -9.28 2.92
CA ASP A 89 -13.36 -7.98 3.60
C ASP A 89 -13.14 -6.75 2.70
N GLY A 90 -12.77 -6.96 1.42
CA GLY A 90 -12.67 -5.88 0.44
C GLY A 90 -11.47 -4.94 0.61
N LEU A 91 -10.54 -5.25 1.51
CA LEU A 91 -9.34 -4.45 1.80
C LEU A 91 -8.21 -4.62 0.75
N MET A 92 -8.57 -4.92 -0.51
CA MET A 92 -7.59 -5.11 -1.58
C MET A 92 -7.93 -4.34 -2.85
N ILE A 93 -6.91 -3.68 -3.39
CA ILE A 93 -6.93 -3.12 -4.74
C ILE A 93 -5.95 -3.95 -5.56
N THR A 94 -6.45 -4.67 -6.56
CA THR A 94 -5.63 -5.57 -7.38
C THR A 94 -5.80 -5.24 -8.85
N ALA A 95 -4.70 -5.17 -9.58
CA ALA A 95 -4.73 -4.95 -11.01
C ALA A 95 -3.59 -5.71 -11.72
N PRO A 96 -3.83 -6.12 -12.98
CA PRO A 96 -5.13 -6.15 -13.65
C PRO A 96 -6.01 -7.29 -13.11
N ALA A 97 -7.31 -7.05 -13.05
CA ALA A 97 -8.29 -8.09 -12.76
C ALA A 97 -9.65 -7.69 -13.35
N LYS A 98 -10.36 -8.64 -13.96
CA LYS A 98 -11.69 -8.42 -14.54
C LYS A 98 -12.81 -8.62 -13.54
N ASP A 99 -12.56 -9.47 -12.54
CA ASP A 99 -13.51 -9.82 -11.50
C ASP A 99 -12.80 -10.10 -10.17
N ARG A 100 -13.60 -10.30 -9.13
CA ARG A 100 -13.13 -10.57 -7.77
C ARG A 100 -12.32 -11.86 -7.65
N VAL A 101 -12.67 -12.89 -8.44
CA VAL A 101 -11.99 -14.19 -8.39
C VAL A 101 -10.59 -14.06 -8.96
N GLU A 102 -10.45 -13.39 -10.11
CA GLU A 102 -9.16 -13.07 -10.72
C GLU A 102 -8.30 -12.20 -9.79
N ALA A 103 -8.89 -11.15 -9.20
CA ALA A 103 -8.20 -10.30 -8.23
C ALA A 103 -7.67 -11.10 -7.02
N SER A 104 -8.49 -12.00 -6.48
CA SER A 104 -8.12 -12.83 -5.32
C SER A 104 -7.01 -13.82 -5.67
N ASN A 105 -7.08 -14.43 -6.86
CA ASN A 105 -6.05 -15.35 -7.34
C ASN A 105 -4.73 -14.63 -7.63
N LEU A 106 -4.79 -13.43 -8.22
CA LEU A 106 -3.59 -12.63 -8.47
C LEU A 106 -2.93 -12.18 -7.16
N SER A 107 -3.73 -11.73 -6.19
CA SER A 107 -3.25 -11.38 -4.84
C SER A 107 -2.51 -12.56 -4.20
N ARG A 108 -3.13 -13.75 -4.20
CA ARG A 108 -2.50 -14.99 -3.69
C ARG A 108 -1.18 -15.29 -4.36
N LYS A 109 -1.12 -15.18 -5.69
CA LYS A 109 0.08 -15.43 -6.48
C LYS A 109 1.21 -14.45 -6.13
N LEU A 110 0.91 -13.17 -5.94
CA LEU A 110 1.91 -12.15 -5.64
C LEU A 110 2.42 -12.29 -4.20
N MET A 111 1.54 -12.56 -3.25
CA MET A 111 1.88 -12.69 -1.83
C MET A 111 2.61 -14.00 -1.50
N SER A 112 2.25 -15.11 -2.16
CA SER A 112 2.91 -16.41 -1.93
C SER A 112 4.39 -16.42 -2.29
N ARG A 113 4.82 -15.54 -3.20
CA ARG A 113 6.26 -15.32 -3.51
C ARG A 113 7.07 -14.89 -2.29
N LEU A 114 6.40 -14.31 -1.29
CA LEU A 114 7.00 -13.84 -0.04
C LEU A 114 6.68 -14.78 1.12
N GLY A 115 6.15 -15.98 0.85
CA GLY A 115 5.78 -16.95 1.89
C GLY A 115 4.50 -16.59 2.66
N ILE A 116 3.74 -15.60 2.18
CA ILE A 116 2.47 -15.19 2.80
C ILE A 116 1.34 -16.05 2.23
N THR A 117 0.65 -16.77 3.11
CA THR A 117 -0.52 -17.58 2.74
C THR A 117 -1.79 -16.83 3.11
N LEU A 118 -2.68 -16.74 2.14
CA LEU A 118 -3.98 -16.12 2.30
C LEU A 118 -5.01 -17.14 2.80
N ASN A 119 -5.59 -16.88 3.96
CA ASN A 119 -6.69 -17.68 4.50
C ASN A 119 -8.00 -17.27 3.80
N ASN A 120 -8.83 -18.27 3.51
CA ASN A 120 -10.17 -18.06 2.95
C ASN A 120 -11.14 -17.63 4.04
#